data_AF-A0A1V3P891-F1
#
_entry.id   AF-A0A1V3P891-F1
#
_cell.length_a   1.000
_cell.length_b   1.000
_cell.length_c   1.000
_cell.angle_alpha   90.00
_cell.angle_beta   90.00
_cell.angle_gamma   90.00
#
_symmetry.space_group_name_H-M   'P 1'
#
loop_
_entity.id
_entity.type
_entity.pdbx_description
1 polymer ?
#
loop_
_entity_poly.entity_id
_entity_poly.type
_entity_poly.pdbx_seq_one_letter_code
_entity_poly.pdbx_strand_id
1 'polypeptide(L)'
;MMCWLDQTNGVADVSIVIKVKEGADGLWNVYRDIDPVVTQLSLGSAIRTARGLGRATHDNTGMAVLVVMICPIGVTLLARYAKPAIQHNAVAA
;
A
#
# COMPACT_ATOMS: atom_id res chain seq x y z
N MET A 1 -7.19 -4.08 -25.35
CA MET A 1 -7.87 -4.67 -24.18
C MET A 1 -6.79 -5.41 -23.41
N MET A 2 -6.05 -4.73 -22.53
CA MET A 2 -4.87 -5.32 -21.87
C MET A 2 -5.31 -6.21 -20.71
N CYS A 3 -4.99 -7.50 -20.85
CA CYS A 3 -5.10 -8.54 -19.84
C CYS A 3 -4.18 -8.22 -18.65
N TRP A 4 -4.76 -7.95 -17.48
CA TRP A 4 -4.06 -7.97 -16.20
C TRP A 4 -4.42 -9.25 -15.47
N LEU A 5 -3.63 -10.30 -15.68
CA LEU A 5 -3.55 -11.46 -14.79
C LEU A 5 -2.14 -12.03 -14.95
N ASP A 6 -1.24 -11.68 -14.04
CA ASP A 6 -0.14 -12.57 -13.70
C ASP A 6 -0.15 -12.80 -12.19
N GLN A 7 -0.18 -14.08 -11.86
CA GLN A 7 -0.58 -14.68 -10.61
C GLN A 7 0.71 -15.19 -9.95
N THR A 8 1.24 -14.48 -8.95
CA THR A 8 2.43 -14.93 -8.23
C THR A 8 2.07 -16.01 -7.21
N ASN A 9 2.34 -17.26 -7.55
CA ASN A 9 2.38 -18.39 -6.61
C ASN A 9 3.72 -18.39 -5.86
N GLY A 10 3.67 -18.49 -4.52
CA GLY A 10 4.84 -18.78 -3.68
C GLY A 10 4.94 -17.86 -2.46
N VAL A 11 4.15 -18.16 -1.42
CA VAL A 11 4.04 -17.39 -0.17
C VAL A 11 3.57 -15.95 -0.43
N ALA A 12 2.30 -15.80 -0.83
CA ALA A 12 1.64 -14.51 -0.70
C ALA A 12 1.51 -14.20 0.79
N ASP A 13 2.56 -13.62 1.38
CA ASP A 13 2.41 -12.79 2.56
C ASP A 13 1.34 -11.77 2.14
N VAL A 14 0.11 -11.96 2.60
CA VAL A 14 -1.08 -11.24 2.10
C VAL A 14 -0.85 -9.77 2.39
N SER A 15 -0.30 -9.06 1.41
CA SER A 15 0.16 -7.70 1.57
C SER A 15 -0.95 -6.75 1.14
N ILE A 16 -1.44 -5.93 2.07
CA ILE A 16 -2.48 -4.95 1.78
C ILE A 16 -1.83 -3.77 1.04
N VAL A 17 -2.40 -3.36 -0.09
CA VAL A 17 -1.87 -2.24 -0.88
C VAL A 17 -2.79 -1.03 -0.76
N ILE A 18 -2.24 0.06 -0.25
CA ILE A 18 -2.88 1.38 -0.19
C ILE A 18 -2.35 2.19 -1.36
N LYS A 19 -3.25 2.64 -2.23
CA LYS A 19 -2.90 3.35 -3.47
C LYS A 19 -3.27 4.82 -3.34
N VAL A 20 -2.38 5.70 -3.75
CA VAL A 20 -2.62 7.15 -3.84
C VAL A 20 -2.66 7.51 -5.32
N LYS A 21 -3.77 8.02 -5.82
CA LYS A 21 -3.97 8.30 -7.25
C LYS A 21 -4.58 9.69 -7.43
N GLU A 22 -4.08 10.42 -8.42
CA GLU A 22 -4.66 11.68 -8.85
C GLU A 22 -5.98 11.44 -9.61
N GLY A 23 -7.01 12.18 -9.22
CA GLY A 23 -8.31 12.25 -9.87
C GLY A 23 -8.29 13.19 -11.07
N ALA A 24 -9.33 13.11 -11.90
CA ALA A 24 -9.49 13.99 -13.06
C ALA A 24 -9.70 15.47 -12.68
N ASP A 25 -10.03 15.73 -11.41
CA ASP A 25 -10.19 17.05 -10.80
C ASP A 25 -8.86 17.67 -10.31
N GLY A 26 -7.73 16.98 -10.50
CA GLY A 26 -6.42 17.41 -10.00
C GLY A 26 -6.25 17.22 -8.49
N LEU A 27 -7.20 16.54 -7.83
CA LEU A 27 -7.12 16.19 -6.41
C LEU A 27 -6.67 14.75 -6.23
N TRP A 28 -6.16 14.43 -5.05
CA TRP A 28 -5.58 13.13 -4.76
C TRP A 28 -6.54 12.28 -3.93
N ASN A 29 -6.68 11.02 -4.33
CA ASN A 29 -7.57 10.05 -3.73
C ASN A 29 -6.75 8.88 -3.18
N VAL A 30 -7.15 8.39 -2.01
CA VAL A 30 -6.55 7.24 -1.32
C VAL A 30 -7.49 6.06 -1.44
N TYR A 31 -7.00 4.97 -1.99
CA TYR A 31 -7.73 3.71 -2.18
C TYR A 31 -7.13 2.64 -1.30
N ARG A 32 -7.99 1.80 -0.74
CA ARG A 32 -7.60 0.51 -0.18
C ARG A 32 -8.09 -0.55 -1.16
N ASP A 33 -7.15 -1.17 -1.84
CA ASP A 33 -7.42 -2.06 -2.96
C ASP A 33 -8.24 -1.42 -4.10
N ILE A 34 -9.55 -1.72 -4.21
CA ILE A 34 -10.47 -1.17 -5.22
C ILE A 34 -11.33 -0.03 -4.66
N ASP A 35 -11.50 0.07 -3.35
CA ASP A 35 -12.44 1.00 -2.74
C ASP A 35 -11.75 2.33 -2.35
N PRO A 36 -12.29 3.49 -2.77
CA PRO A 36 -11.81 4.79 -2.31
C PRO A 36 -12.15 4.96 -0.83
N VAL A 37 -11.13 5.20 0.00
CA VAL A 37 -11.29 5.44 1.44
C VAL A 37 -11.41 6.92 1.74
N VAL A 38 -10.59 7.74 1.09
CA VAL A 38 -10.61 9.19 1.25
C VAL A 38 -10.36 9.85 -0.10
N THR A 39 -11.20 10.81 -0.47
CA THR A 39 -11.12 11.52 -1.75
C THR A 39 -10.86 13.01 -1.55
N GLN A 40 -10.47 13.69 -2.63
CA GLN A 40 -10.37 15.16 -2.69
C GLN A 40 -9.32 15.77 -1.75
N LEU A 41 -8.16 15.13 -1.62
CA LEU A 41 -7.05 15.61 -0.80
C LEU A 41 -6.01 16.35 -1.64
N SER A 42 -5.28 17.29 -1.02
CA SER A 42 -4.01 17.74 -1.59
C SER A 42 -2.99 16.62 -1.56
N LEU A 43 -2.01 16.61 -2.48
CA LEU A 43 -0.98 15.56 -2.57
C LEU A 43 -0.32 15.26 -1.21
N GLY A 44 0.14 16.30 -0.52
CA GLY A 44 0.79 16.16 0.78
C GLY A 44 -0.15 15.58 1.86
N SER A 45 -1.44 15.91 1.80
CA SER A 45 -2.44 15.34 2.70
C SER A 45 -2.73 13.88 2.35
N ALA A 46 -2.88 13.55 1.06
CA ALA A 46 -3.11 12.19 0.59
C ALA A 46 -1.97 11.24 0.98
N ILE A 47 -0.71 11.67 0.84
CA ILE A 47 0.46 10.89 1.26
C ILE A 47 0.43 10.63 2.77
N ARG A 48 0.17 11.66 3.57
CA ARG A 48 0.09 11.51 5.04
C ARG A 48 -1.05 10.57 5.44
N THR A 49 -2.23 10.75 4.86
CA THR A 49 -3.41 9.91 5.09
C THR A 49 -3.13 8.46 4.69
N ALA A 50 -2.54 8.22 3.52
CA ALA A 50 -2.23 6.88 3.04
C ALA A 50 -1.18 6.18 3.91
N ARG A 51 -0.16 6.90 4.39
CA ARG A 51 0.80 6.37 5.37
C ARG A 51 0.15 6.06 6.71
N GLY A 52 -0.68 6.96 7.23
CA GLY A 52 -1.41 6.76 8.47
C GLY A 52 -2.35 5.57 8.40
N LEU A 53 -3.10 5.45 7.30
CA LEU A 53 -3.98 4.32 7.03
C LEU A 53 -3.20 3.02 6.85
N GLY A 54 -2.04 3.08 6.18
CA GLY A 54 -1.18 1.92 6.01
C GLY A 54 -0.65 1.40 7.34
N ARG A 55 -0.18 2.30 8.21
CA ARG A 55 0.25 1.99 9.57
C ARG A 55 -0.89 1.41 10.40
N ALA A 56 -2.04 2.08 10.44
CA ALA A 56 -3.21 1.60 11.19
C ALA A 56 -3.67 0.22 10.70
N THR A 57 -3.61 -0.03 9.39
CA THR A 57 -3.96 -1.33 8.82
C THR A 57 -2.98 -2.41 9.24
N HIS A 58 -1.67 -2.12 9.20
CA HIS A 58 -0.64 -3.03 9.70
C HIS A 58 -0.85 -3.33 11.19
N ASP A 59 -1.05 -2.30 12.01
CA ASP A 59 -1.21 -2.45 13.46
C ASP A 59 -2.49 -3.23 13.83
N ASN A 60 -3.58 -3.04 13.08
CA ASN A 60 -4.85 -3.74 13.32
C ASN A 60 -4.90 -5.17 12.79
N THR A 61 -4.21 -5.46 11.68
CA THR A 61 -4.29 -6.78 11.01
C THR A 61 -3.05 -7.64 11.22
N GLY A 62 -1.93 -7.03 11.64
CA GLY A 62 -0.62 -7.64 11.69
C GLY A 62 -0.04 -8.00 10.33
N MET A 63 -0.67 -7.60 9.21
CA MET A 63 -0.27 -7.97 7.85
C MET A 63 0.69 -6.94 7.25
N ALA A 64 1.54 -7.37 6.31
CA ALA A 64 2.38 -6.42 5.58
C ALA A 64 1.50 -5.43 4.79
N VAL A 65 1.90 -4.15 4.79
CA VAL A 65 1.19 -3.09 4.08
C VAL A 65 2.14 -2.31 3.20
N LEU A 66 1.76 -2.11 1.94
CA LEU A 66 2.47 -1.28 0.98
C LEU A 66 1.64 -0.03 0.70
N VAL A 67 2.29 1.13 0.77
CA VAL A 67 1.69 2.41 0.39
C VAL A 67 2.37 2.86 -0.89
N VAL A 68 1.61 2.95 -1.98
CA VAL A 68 2.11 3.29 -3.30
C VAL A 68 1.37 4.51 -3.85
N MET A 69 2.07 5.29 -4.67
CA MET A 69 1.52 6.40 -5.44
C MET A 69 1.51 6.01 -6.91
N ILE A 70 0.36 6.16 -7.55
CA ILE A 70 0.19 5.93 -8.99
C ILE A 70 0.38 7.26 -9.70
N CYS A 71 1.48 7.37 -10.42
CA CYS A 71 1.80 8.50 -11.28
C CYS A 71 1.56 8.12 -12.75
N PRO A 72 1.41 9.09 -13.66
CA PRO A 72 1.31 8.82 -15.10
C PRO A 72 2.52 8.05 -15.66
N ILE A 73 3.69 8.23 -15.04
CA ILE A 73 4.96 7.62 -15.44
C ILE A 73 5.23 6.26 -14.77
N GLY A 74 4.38 5.81 -13.82
CA GLY A 74 4.58 4.56 -13.11
C GLY A 74 4.12 4.58 -11.65
N VAL A 75 4.62 3.63 -10.87
CA VAL A 75 4.25 3.46 -9.46
C VAL A 75 5.43 3.79 -8.56
N THR A 76 5.23 4.73 -7.64
CA THR A 76 6.23 5.14 -6.65
C THR A 76 5.88 4.57 -5.29
N LEU A 77 6.78 3.79 -4.69
CA LEU A 77 6.59 3.28 -3.32
C LEU A 77 6.79 4.42 -2.31
N LEU A 78 5.77 4.70 -1.50
CA LEU A 78 5.82 5.73 -0.46
C LEU A 78 6.20 5.18 0.90
N ALA A 79 5.74 3.98 1.25
CA ALA A 79 6.07 3.30 2.50
C ALA A 79 5.84 1.79 2.38
N ARG A 80 6.63 1.01 3.13
CA ARG A 80 6.44 -0.43 3.31
C ARG A 80 6.47 -0.75 4.80
N TYR A 81 5.38 -1.29 5.31
CA TYR A 81 5.28 -1.86 6.63
C TYR A 81 5.35 -3.38 6.46
N ALA A 82 6.52 -3.97 6.69
CA ALA A 82 6.66 -5.41 6.64
C ALA A 82 6.22 -6.02 7.97
N LYS A 83 5.64 -7.23 7.92
CA LYS A 83 5.58 -8.06 9.12
C LYS A 83 6.98 -8.16 9.72
N PRO A 84 7.14 -8.10 11.05
CA PRO A 84 8.38 -8.54 11.65
C PRO A 84 8.59 -9.96 11.13
N ALA A 85 9.66 -10.15 10.34
CA ALA A 85 10.13 -11.49 10.09
C ALA A 85 10.27 -12.10 11.47
N ILE A 86 9.55 -13.19 11.75
CA ILE A 86 9.92 -14.06 12.85
C ILE A 86 11.38 -14.36 12.54
N GLN A 87 12.27 -13.65 13.23
CA GLN A 87 13.67 -14.02 13.28
C GLN A 87 13.60 -15.40 13.90
N HIS A 88 13.61 -16.43 13.05
CA HIS A 88 13.94 -17.76 13.49
C HIS A 88 15.24 -17.59 14.24
N ASN A 89 15.15 -17.74 15.55
CA ASN A 89 16.25 -17.79 16.49
C ASN A 89 17.44 -18.47 15.81
N ALA A 90 18.40 -17.68 15.35
CA ALA A 90 19.77 -18.15 15.29
C ALA A 90 20.27 -18.09 16.74
N VAL A 91 19.82 -19.06 17.54
CA VAL A 91 20.57 -19.50 18.72
C VAL A 91 21.87 -20.07 18.16
N ALA A 92 22.87 -19.21 18.03
CA ALA A 92 24.25 -19.65 17.93
C ALA A 92 24.68 -19.98 19.36
N ALA A 93 24.71 -21.28 19.64
CA ALA A 93 25.31 -21.87 20.84
C ALA A 93 26.84 -21.67 20.83
#